data_AF-A0A176S3V4-F1
#
_entry.id   AF-A0A176S3V4-F1
#
_cell.length_a   1.000
_cell.length_b   1.000
_cell.length_c   1.000
_cell.angle_alpha   90.00
_cell.angle_beta   90.00
_cell.angle_gamma   90.00
#
_symmetry.space_group_name_H-M   'P 1'
#
loop_
_entity.id
_entity.type
_entity.pdbx_description
1 polymer ?
#
loop_
_entity_poly.entity_id
_entity_poly.type
_entity_poly.pdbx_seq_one_letter_code
_entity_poly.pdbx_strand_id
1 'polypeptide(L)'
;MANPNTMVNTALASVLAMGLGTTSTNVLAGKPGFEKCAGIVKAGMNACGTSKHGCGGVAKTDADSEEWIYLPKGTCEKIVNATLKQEADDAQAQVENWEKCAGIVKVGMNACGTSKHGCGGAAKTDADPEEWIMVPQGTCDKIVGGITK
;
A
#
# COMPACT_ATOMS: atom_id res chain seq x y z
N MET A 1 -23.66 -67.44 -20.76
CA MET A 1 -24.94 -67.11 -20.09
C MET A 1 -24.85 -65.67 -19.65
N ALA A 2 -25.56 -64.76 -20.33
CA ALA A 2 -25.60 -63.34 -19.99
C ALA A 2 -26.84 -63.07 -19.13
N ASN A 3 -26.71 -62.28 -18.08
CA ASN A 3 -27.81 -61.84 -17.21
C ASN A 3 -27.98 -60.32 -17.31
N PRO A 4 -29.20 -59.78 -17.50
CA PRO A 4 -29.42 -58.36 -17.72
C PRO A 4 -29.88 -57.62 -16.45
N ASN A 5 -29.80 -56.29 -16.53
CA ASN A 5 -30.57 -55.28 -15.78
C ASN A 5 -30.24 -55.01 -14.32
N THR A 6 -29.41 -53.98 -14.10
CA THR A 6 -29.72 -52.97 -13.06
C THR A 6 -29.30 -51.58 -13.53
N MET A 7 -30.24 -50.85 -14.15
CA MET A 7 -30.18 -49.39 -14.21
C MET A 7 -30.37 -48.87 -12.78
N VAL A 8 -29.36 -48.21 -12.22
CA VAL A 8 -29.51 -47.37 -11.03
C VAL A 8 -29.16 -45.94 -11.43
N ASN A 9 -30.21 -45.14 -11.50
CA ASN A 9 -30.21 -43.72 -11.72
C ASN A 9 -29.88 -43.04 -10.38
N THR A 10 -28.63 -42.60 -10.17
CA THR A 10 -28.27 -41.79 -9.00
C THR A 10 -28.15 -40.32 -9.38
N ALA A 11 -28.88 -39.52 -8.61
CA ALA A 11 -29.15 -38.12 -8.80
C ALA A 11 -27.95 -37.20 -8.46
N LEU A 12 -28.03 -36.02 -9.07
CA LEU A 12 -27.44 -34.70 -8.76
C LEU A 12 -26.81 -34.52 -7.36
N ALA A 13 -25.53 -34.14 -7.35
CA ALA A 13 -24.83 -33.29 -6.37
C ALA A 13 -23.40 -33.12 -6.94
N SER A 14 -22.71 -31.98 -6.96
CA SER A 14 -22.78 -30.81 -6.10
C SER A 14 -21.80 -29.75 -6.64
N VAL A 15 -22.26 -28.50 -6.61
CA VAL A 15 -21.52 -27.32 -6.10
C VAL A 15 -20.27 -26.84 -6.84
N LEU A 16 -20.47 -25.65 -7.41
CA LEU A 16 -19.54 -24.55 -7.67
C LEU A 16 -18.28 -24.52 -6.77
N ALA A 17 -17.11 -24.63 -7.40
CA ALA A 17 -15.84 -24.20 -6.82
C ALA A 17 -15.16 -23.18 -7.75
N MET A 18 -15.84 -22.05 -8.01
CA MET A 18 -15.14 -20.83 -8.39
C MET A 18 -14.73 -20.15 -7.08
N GLY A 19 -13.45 -20.24 -6.74
CA GLY A 19 -12.94 -19.79 -5.45
C GLY A 19 -11.56 -19.15 -5.56
N LEU A 20 -11.55 -17.93 -6.12
CA LEU A 20 -10.73 -16.79 -5.74
C LEU A 20 -9.21 -17.00 -5.66
N GLY A 21 -8.50 -16.45 -6.65
CA GLY A 21 -7.08 -16.14 -6.54
C GLY A 21 -6.85 -15.20 -5.36
N THR A 22 -6.25 -15.71 -4.29
CA THR A 22 -5.77 -14.90 -3.17
C THR A 22 -4.47 -14.23 -3.59
N THR A 23 -4.54 -13.02 -4.17
CA THR A 23 -3.40 -12.11 -4.11
C THR A 23 -3.28 -11.65 -2.67
N SER A 24 -2.47 -12.37 -1.89
CA SER A 24 -2.13 -12.01 -0.52
C SER A 24 -1.47 -10.63 -0.52
N THR A 25 -2.25 -9.58 -0.25
CA THR A 25 -1.69 -8.29 0.11
C THR A 25 -1.00 -8.48 1.45
N ASN A 26 0.33 -8.59 1.44
CA ASN A 26 1.15 -8.65 2.64
C ASN A 26 0.80 -7.46 3.54
N VAL A 27 -0.02 -7.70 4.55
CA VAL A 27 -0.23 -6.77 5.65
C VAL A 27 1.09 -6.76 6.42
N LEU A 28 1.82 -5.67 6.30
CA LEU A 28 2.94 -5.39 7.20
C LEU A 28 2.33 -5.23 8.61
N ALA A 29 2.42 -6.27 9.44
CA ALA A 29 2.36 -6.09 10.89
C ALA A 29 3.47 -5.10 11.29
N GLY A 30 3.21 -4.25 12.28
CA GLY A 30 4.10 -3.14 12.68
C GLY A 30 5.55 -3.58 12.85
N LYS A 31 6.47 -2.69 12.46
CA LYS A 31 7.89 -3.00 12.33
C LYS A 31 8.76 -1.89 12.90
N PRO A 32 9.87 -2.17 13.59
CA PRO A 32 10.78 -1.16 14.10
C PRO A 32 11.32 -0.38 12.90
N GLY A 33 11.33 0.94 13.03
CA GLY A 33 11.74 1.82 11.95
C GLY A 33 10.67 2.02 10.88
N PHE A 34 9.41 1.69 11.16
CA PHE A 34 8.26 2.07 10.35
C PHE A 34 7.27 2.91 11.16
N GLU A 35 6.41 3.62 10.45
CA GLU A 35 5.39 4.50 11.00
C GLU A 35 4.10 4.39 10.19
N LYS A 36 2.96 4.62 10.86
CA LYS A 36 1.65 4.68 10.22
C LYS A 36 1.44 6.08 9.66
N CYS A 37 1.30 6.17 8.34
CA CYS A 37 1.07 7.41 7.65
C CYS A 37 -0.35 7.44 7.06
N ALA A 38 -1.19 8.34 7.56
CA ALA A 38 -2.61 8.45 7.22
C ALA A 38 -2.92 9.67 6.34
N GLY A 39 -4.10 9.66 5.71
CA GLY A 39 -4.60 10.80 4.92
C GLY A 39 -4.02 10.92 3.52
N ILE A 40 -3.24 9.93 3.08
CA ILE A 40 -2.54 9.94 1.77
C ILE A 40 -2.86 8.73 0.91
N VAL A 41 -3.69 7.81 1.40
CA VAL A 41 -3.87 6.50 0.78
C VAL A 41 -5.00 6.54 -0.26
N LYS A 42 -4.82 5.86 -1.39
CA LYS A 42 -5.90 5.66 -2.36
C LYS A 42 -7.00 4.75 -1.82
N ALA A 43 -8.22 4.92 -2.32
CA ALA A 43 -9.34 4.03 -2.07
C ALA A 43 -8.94 2.58 -2.40
N GLY A 44 -9.34 1.65 -1.53
CA GLY A 44 -9.02 0.24 -1.65
C GLY A 44 -7.54 -0.13 -1.43
N MET A 45 -6.69 0.79 -0.94
CA MET A 45 -5.24 0.53 -0.78
C MET A 45 -4.71 0.72 0.65
N ASN A 46 -5.59 0.89 1.63
CA ASN A 46 -5.25 1.04 3.04
C ASN A 46 -4.76 -0.26 3.70
N ALA A 47 -3.99 -0.11 4.77
CA ALA A 47 -3.68 -1.20 5.69
C ALA A 47 -4.83 -1.45 6.69
N CYS A 48 -4.82 -2.64 7.30
CA CYS A 48 -5.78 -3.05 8.34
C CYS A 48 -5.75 -2.14 9.58
N GLY A 49 -6.84 -2.07 10.34
CA GLY A 49 -6.83 -1.51 11.69
C GLY A 49 -7.08 0.01 11.74
N THR A 50 -8.24 0.43 11.24
CA THR A 50 -8.82 1.76 11.51
C THR A 50 -9.98 1.63 12.51
N SER A 51 -10.57 2.74 12.96
CA SER A 51 -11.78 2.65 13.79
C SER A 51 -13.04 2.30 12.99
N LYS A 52 -13.01 2.54 11.67
CA LYS A 52 -14.10 2.31 10.73
C LYS A 52 -14.21 0.84 10.30
N HIS A 53 -13.07 0.15 10.17
CA HIS A 53 -12.99 -1.26 9.78
C HIS A 53 -11.63 -1.89 10.16
N GLY A 54 -11.63 -3.21 10.24
CA GLY A 54 -10.43 -3.98 10.62
C GLY A 54 -9.58 -4.46 9.45
N CYS A 55 -10.07 -4.40 8.22
CA CYS A 55 -9.42 -5.03 7.05
C CYS A 55 -8.65 -4.00 6.20
N GLY A 56 -7.60 -4.46 5.51
CA GLY A 56 -6.90 -3.68 4.50
C GLY A 56 -7.67 -3.69 3.19
N GLY A 57 -7.43 -2.68 2.36
CA GLY A 57 -7.97 -2.60 1.00
C GLY A 57 -9.47 -2.31 0.90
N VAL A 58 -10.07 -1.70 1.92
CA VAL A 58 -11.51 -1.40 1.99
C VAL A 58 -11.82 0.08 2.19
N ALA A 59 -10.80 0.94 2.13
CA ALA A 59 -10.95 2.40 2.10
C ALA A 59 -11.92 2.81 0.99
N LYS A 60 -12.94 3.59 1.34
CA LYS A 60 -14.00 3.96 0.39
C LYS A 60 -13.64 5.15 -0.50
N THR A 61 -12.74 6.00 -0.02
CA THR A 61 -12.34 7.24 -0.70
C THR A 61 -10.84 7.43 -0.57
N ASP A 62 -10.27 8.10 -1.56
CA ASP A 62 -8.89 8.59 -1.50
C ASP A 62 -8.69 9.55 -0.32
N ALA A 63 -7.49 9.53 0.25
CA ALA A 63 -7.01 10.48 1.26
C ALA A 63 -7.89 10.56 2.54
N ASP A 64 -8.61 9.50 2.90
CA ASP A 64 -9.34 9.46 4.16
C ASP A 64 -8.38 9.56 5.36
N SER A 65 -8.74 10.38 6.34
CA SER A 65 -7.87 10.78 7.46
C SER A 65 -7.59 9.68 8.49
N GLU A 66 -8.34 8.58 8.44
CA GLU A 66 -8.10 7.38 9.25
C GLU A 66 -7.42 6.27 8.45
N GLU A 67 -7.49 6.29 7.12
CA GLU A 67 -6.87 5.29 6.27
C GLU A 67 -5.37 5.54 6.19
N TRP A 68 -4.59 4.48 6.39
CA TRP A 68 -3.15 4.59 6.57
C TRP A 68 -2.39 3.48 5.84
N ILE A 69 -1.11 3.76 5.57
CA ILE A 69 -0.12 2.79 5.09
C ILE A 69 1.11 2.81 6.00
N TYR A 70 1.85 1.70 6.01
CA TYR A 70 3.14 1.63 6.70
C TYR A 70 4.25 2.17 5.81
N LEU A 71 4.99 3.15 6.32
CA LEU A 71 6.18 3.71 5.68
C LEU A 71 7.38 3.63 6.61
N PRO A 72 8.63 3.65 6.10
CA PRO A 72 9.81 3.80 6.95
C PRO A 72 9.73 5.08 7.78
N LYS A 73 10.32 5.06 8.98
CA LYS A 73 10.32 6.20 9.90
C LYS A 73 10.88 7.46 9.24
N GLY A 74 10.24 8.60 9.48
CA GLY A 74 10.61 9.88 8.87
C GLY A 74 10.26 10.00 7.38
N THR A 75 9.42 9.11 6.85
CA THR A 75 8.92 9.23 5.46
C THR A 75 7.64 10.06 5.41
N CYS A 76 6.75 9.89 6.39
CA CYS A 76 5.47 10.55 6.47
C CYS A 76 5.61 12.08 6.51
N GLU A 77 6.60 12.61 7.24
CA GLU A 77 6.88 14.05 7.28
C GLU A 77 7.33 14.65 5.93
N LYS A 78 7.85 13.81 5.02
CA LYS A 78 8.32 14.22 3.70
C LYS A 78 7.21 14.23 2.65
N ILE A 79 6.03 13.74 3.00
CA ILE A 79 4.90 13.61 2.10
C ILE A 79 3.90 14.75 2.35
N VAL A 80 3.39 15.34 1.27
CA VAL A 80 2.36 16.37 1.34
C VAL A 80 1.06 15.76 1.89
N ASN A 81 0.39 16.45 2.82
CA ASN A 81 -0.87 16.05 3.48
C ASN A 81 -0.81 14.79 4.36
N ALA A 82 0.37 14.17 4.49
CA ALA A 82 0.58 13.02 5.37
C ALA A 82 0.43 13.37 6.86
N THR A 83 -0.28 12.51 7.58
CA THR A 83 -0.41 12.59 9.05
C THR A 83 0.21 11.36 9.71
N LEU A 84 1.23 11.59 10.54
CA LEU A 84 1.80 10.55 11.40
C LEU A 84 0.78 10.15 12.47
N LYS A 85 0.36 8.89 12.50
CA LYS A 85 -0.59 8.37 13.52
C LYS A 85 0.10 7.61 14.64
N GLN A 86 1.18 6.89 14.35
CA GLN A 86 1.92 6.10 15.34
C GLN A 86 3.29 5.70 14.78
N GLU A 87 4.34 5.79 15.60
CA GLU A 87 5.61 5.10 15.34
C GLU A 87 5.44 3.62 15.72
N ALA A 88 5.82 2.70 14.83
CA ALA A 88 5.81 1.28 15.18
C ALA A 88 7.14 0.91 15.84
N ASP A 89 7.08 0.68 17.15
CA ASP A 89 8.08 -0.07 17.87
C ASP A 89 7.68 -1.57 17.81
N ASP A 90 8.64 -2.43 17.47
CA ASP A 90 8.59 -3.91 17.44
C ASP A 90 8.18 -4.63 16.14
N ALA A 91 9.00 -5.65 15.74
CA ALA A 91 8.96 -6.66 14.62
C ALA A 91 9.34 -6.34 13.13
N GLN A 92 10.56 -6.67 12.68
CA GLN A 92 11.22 -6.31 11.39
C GLN A 92 10.50 -6.64 10.04
N ALA A 93 10.55 -5.71 9.05
CA ALA A 93 10.43 -5.99 7.60
C ALA A 93 11.82 -6.16 7.01
N GLN A 94 11.94 -7.13 6.12
CA GLN A 94 12.82 -6.98 4.97
C GLN A 94 12.09 -6.12 3.93
N VAL A 95 12.53 -4.88 3.71
CA VAL A 95 12.22 -4.14 2.49
C VAL A 95 13.42 -4.34 1.57
N GLU A 96 13.26 -5.29 0.65
CA GLU A 96 14.34 -5.72 -0.24
C GLU A 96 14.42 -4.81 -1.47
N ASN A 97 13.28 -4.30 -1.92
CA ASN A 97 13.17 -3.47 -3.12
C ASN A 97 12.65 -2.07 -2.77
N TRP A 98 13.31 -1.07 -3.35
CA TRP A 98 12.98 0.35 -3.20
C TRP A 98 12.63 0.95 -4.56
N GLU A 99 11.74 1.95 -4.57
CA GLU A 99 11.35 2.70 -5.76
C GLU A 99 11.36 4.21 -5.50
N LYS A 100 11.52 4.99 -6.56
CA LYS A 100 11.35 6.45 -6.47
C LYS A 100 9.87 6.78 -6.55
N CYS A 101 9.40 7.59 -5.61
CA CYS A 101 8.05 8.13 -5.64
C CYS A 101 8.10 9.65 -5.76
N ALA A 102 7.65 10.15 -6.91
CA ALA A 102 7.59 11.58 -7.21
C ALA A 102 6.17 12.15 -7.07
N GLY A 103 6.05 13.48 -7.10
CA GLY A 103 4.73 14.15 -7.09
C GLY A 103 4.03 14.18 -5.73
N ILE A 104 4.67 13.68 -4.68
CA ILE A 104 4.12 13.64 -3.31
C ILE A 104 4.98 14.38 -2.29
N VAL A 105 6.11 14.92 -2.73
CA VAL A 105 7.19 15.38 -1.86
C VAL A 105 6.92 16.79 -1.36
N LYS A 106 7.13 17.01 -0.06
CA LYS A 106 7.07 18.33 0.56
C LYS A 106 8.25 19.20 0.12
N VAL A 107 8.02 20.50 0.01
CA VAL A 107 9.04 21.52 -0.26
C VAL A 107 10.25 21.31 0.65
N GLY A 108 11.45 21.35 0.08
CA GLY A 108 12.70 21.13 0.79
C GLY A 108 12.92 19.72 1.35
N MET A 109 12.12 18.70 0.96
CA MET A 109 12.23 17.33 1.51
C MET A 109 12.52 16.24 0.47
N ASN A 110 12.88 16.62 -0.75
CA ASN A 110 13.24 15.67 -1.82
C ASN A 110 14.62 15.04 -1.62
N ALA A 111 14.82 13.87 -2.25
CA ALA A 111 16.12 13.23 -2.39
C ALA A 111 16.96 13.85 -3.51
N CYS A 112 18.28 13.60 -3.48
CA CYS A 112 19.23 14.03 -4.51
C CYS A 112 18.91 13.44 -5.89
N GLY A 113 19.38 14.08 -6.97
CA GLY A 113 19.31 13.52 -8.32
C GLY A 113 17.96 13.70 -9.00
N THR A 114 17.45 14.95 -9.01
CA THR A 114 16.35 15.37 -9.88
C THR A 114 16.91 16.10 -11.11
N SER A 115 16.10 16.27 -12.17
CA SER A 115 16.48 17.04 -13.36
C SER A 115 16.62 18.53 -13.08
N LYS A 116 15.98 19.04 -12.03
CA LYS A 116 15.98 20.45 -11.63
C LYS A 116 17.17 20.81 -10.74
N HIS A 117 17.65 19.88 -9.92
CA HIS A 117 18.83 20.09 -9.06
C HIS A 117 19.45 18.77 -8.58
N GLY A 118 20.77 18.81 -8.33
CA GLY A 118 21.53 17.63 -7.91
C GLY A 118 21.40 17.26 -6.44
N CYS A 119 21.08 18.22 -5.55
CA CYS A 119 21.05 18.01 -4.10
C CYS A 119 19.64 17.72 -3.56
N GLY A 120 19.59 16.99 -2.44
CA GLY A 120 18.39 16.77 -1.65
C GLY A 120 17.98 18.03 -0.91
N GLY A 121 16.69 18.17 -0.66
CA GLY A 121 16.09 19.30 0.04
C GLY A 121 16.06 20.62 -0.74
N ALA A 122 16.13 20.55 -2.07
CA ALA A 122 16.13 21.72 -2.95
C ALA A 122 14.77 21.95 -3.67
N ALA A 123 13.79 21.06 -3.47
CA ALA A 123 12.44 21.20 -3.99
C ALA A 123 11.86 22.56 -3.57
N LYS A 124 11.36 23.31 -4.55
CA LYS A 124 10.84 24.68 -4.34
C LYS A 124 9.34 24.75 -4.09
N THR A 125 8.63 23.68 -4.43
CA THR A 125 7.18 23.58 -4.32
C THR A 125 6.81 22.18 -3.85
N ASP A 126 5.73 22.10 -3.08
CA ASP A 126 5.09 20.84 -2.71
C ASP A 126 4.62 20.08 -3.97
N ALA A 127 4.67 18.74 -3.90
CA ALA A 127 4.13 17.83 -4.91
C ALA A 127 4.66 18.04 -6.35
N ASP A 128 5.89 18.55 -6.50
CA ASP A 128 6.50 18.68 -7.82
C ASP A 128 6.72 17.29 -8.47
N PRO A 129 6.31 17.08 -9.74
CA PRO A 129 6.33 15.77 -10.39
C PRO A 129 7.73 15.22 -10.70
N GLU A 130 8.78 16.04 -10.55
CA GLU A 130 10.19 15.61 -10.68
C GLU A 130 10.87 15.39 -9.33
N GLU A 131 10.27 15.89 -8.25
CA GLU A 131 10.80 15.78 -6.89
C GLU A 131 10.34 14.48 -6.25
N TRP A 132 11.29 13.70 -5.76
CA TRP A 132 11.05 12.32 -5.34
C TRP A 132 11.66 11.99 -3.98
N ILE A 133 11.10 10.96 -3.33
CA ILE A 133 11.66 10.28 -2.17
C ILE A 133 11.73 8.77 -2.43
N MET A 134 12.60 8.06 -1.70
CA MET A 134 12.62 6.59 -1.74
C MET A 134 11.52 6.02 -0.86
N VAL A 135 10.77 5.07 -1.40
CA VAL A 135 9.78 4.30 -0.67
C VAL A 135 9.96 2.81 -1.00
N PRO A 136 9.46 1.88 -0.15
CA PRO A 136 9.44 0.46 -0.51
C PRO A 136 8.68 0.23 -1.81
N GLN A 137 9.08 -0.75 -2.62
CA GLN A 137 8.45 -1.05 -3.91
C GLN A 137 6.93 -1.29 -3.78
N GLY A 138 6.15 -0.77 -4.74
CA GLY A 138 4.69 -0.85 -4.76
C GLY A 138 4.00 0.05 -3.73
N THR A 139 4.73 0.95 -3.08
CA THR A 139 4.17 1.92 -2.12
C THR A 139 3.69 3.16 -2.84
N CYS A 140 4.41 3.63 -3.86
CA CYS A 140 4.07 4.88 -4.54
C CYS A 140 2.69 4.82 -5.19
N ASP A 141 2.34 3.68 -5.78
CA ASP A 141 1.04 3.46 -6.40
C ASP A 141 -0.13 3.51 -5.40
N LYS A 142 0.12 3.33 -4.10
CA LYS A 142 -0.88 3.39 -3.03
C LYS A 142 -1.12 4.82 -2.52
N ILE A 143 -0.25 5.76 -2.87
CA ILE A 143 -0.30 7.15 -2.40
C ILE A 143 -1.02 8.01 -3.43
N VAL A 144 -1.97 8.82 -2.97
CA VAL A 144 -2.68 9.79 -3.80
C VAL A 144 -1.68 10.80 -4.36
N GLY A 145 -1.67 10.97 -5.69
CA GLY A 145 -0.70 11.83 -6.39
C GLY A 145 0.69 11.19 -6.62
N GLY A 146 0.94 9.99 -6.10
CA GLY A 146 2.20 9.27 -6.31
C GLY A 146 2.47 8.94 -7.77
N ILE A 147 3.68 9.24 -8.23
CA ILE A 147 4.20 8.89 -9.56
C ILE A 147 5.45 8.03 -9.40
N THR A 148 5.33 6.75 -9.73
CA THR A 148 6.46 5.80 -9.74
C THR A 148 7.44 6.18 -10.87
N LYS A 149 8.74 6.20 -10.56
CA LYS A 149 9.82 6.59 -11.49
C LYS A 149 10.94 5.55 -11.53
#